data_AF-A0A202E2R1-F1
#
_entry.id   AF-A0A202E2R1-F1
#
_cell.length_a   1.000
_cell.length_b   1.000
_cell.length_c   1.000
_cell.angle_alpha   90.00
_cell.angle_beta   90.00
_cell.angle_gamma   90.00
#
_symmetry.space_group_name_H-M   'P 1'
#
loop_
_entity.id
_entity.type
_entity.pdbx_description
1 polymer ?
#
loop_
_entity_poly.entity_id
_entity_poly.type
_entity_poly.pdbx_seq_one_letter_code
_entity_poly.pdbx_strand_id
1 'polypeptide(L)'
;MAMLIIKRRETPDWKRRGNFEYFIRRYVPPVPIYGTSKDGDLHIHSADLSFGVCTDLVGDTQEGSYQLAVRDATQFTAGDEILIHQTQCYRNDAVSNRGRWELNVIESVVTGLITLVKQLGFSFLSDADGAKASNTKTQIVRVPQYRKLTLDADIAAKRWDGYSGGILPFRTRTLVGTGAISAQGLGFHGRSVYNSGMYAEGWAGWDMGPAVNNGAYAGWV
;
A
#
# COMPACT_ATOMS: atom_id res chain seq x y z
N MET A 1 -9.75 -25.02 1.66
CA MET A 1 -9.84 -26.26 0.86
C MET A 1 -8.71 -26.22 -0.15
N ALA A 2 -7.64 -26.98 0.05
CA ALA A 2 -6.48 -27.00 -0.84
C ALA A 2 -6.74 -27.97 -2.00
N MET A 3 -6.68 -27.50 -3.24
CA MET A 3 -6.81 -28.34 -4.43
C MET A 3 -5.42 -28.77 -4.89
N LEU A 4 -5.14 -30.07 -4.85
CA LEU A 4 -3.91 -30.68 -5.33
C LEU A 4 -4.03 -30.90 -6.85
N ILE A 5 -3.38 -30.08 -7.67
CA ILE A 5 -3.30 -30.31 -9.12
C ILE A 5 -2.03 -31.12 -9.42
N ILE A 6 -2.20 -32.42 -9.66
CA ILE A 6 -1.13 -33.31 -10.13
C ILE A 6 -1.06 -33.21 -11.64
N LYS A 7 -0.02 -32.56 -12.19
CA LYS A 7 0.25 -32.61 -13.64
C LYS A 7 1.28 -33.70 -13.91
N ARG A 8 0.85 -34.80 -14.54
CA ARG A 8 1.73 -35.89 -14.98
C ARG A 8 2.62 -35.36 -16.12
N ARG A 9 3.94 -35.34 -15.93
CA ARG A 9 4.88 -35.13 -17.04
C ARG A 9 5.09 -36.48 -17.70
N GLU A 10 4.53 -36.67 -18.88
CA GLU A 10 4.81 -37.86 -19.68
C GLU A 10 6.19 -37.72 -20.31
N THR A 11 7.14 -38.50 -19.81
CA THR A 11 8.36 -38.86 -20.54
C THR A 11 8.55 -40.38 -20.40
N PRO A 12 8.83 -41.10 -21.49
CA PRO A 12 9.13 -42.53 -21.43
C PRO A 12 10.53 -42.78 -20.84
N ASP A 13 10.77 -44.04 -20.50
CA ASP A 13 12.05 -44.70 -20.18
C ASP A 13 12.45 -45.03 -18.71
N TRP A 14 11.94 -46.21 -18.31
CA TRP A 14 12.38 -47.30 -17.41
C TRP A 14 13.54 -47.23 -16.40
N LYS A 15 14.34 -46.17 -16.21
CA LYS A 15 15.35 -46.17 -15.11
C LYS A 15 15.62 -44.79 -14.51
N ARG A 16 14.99 -44.51 -13.36
CA ARG A 16 15.56 -43.83 -12.18
C ARG A 16 14.49 -43.74 -11.09
N ARG A 17 14.61 -44.56 -10.03
CA ARG A 17 13.98 -44.26 -8.73
C ARG A 17 14.77 -43.10 -8.13
N GLY A 18 14.23 -41.90 -8.22
CA GLY A 18 14.80 -40.69 -7.63
C GLY A 18 13.67 -39.79 -7.16
N ASN A 19 13.73 -39.44 -5.88
CA ASN A 19 12.87 -38.54 -5.11
C ASN A 19 11.89 -37.69 -5.91
N PHE A 20 10.59 -37.86 -5.64
CA PHE A 20 9.57 -36.90 -6.05
C PHE A 20 9.79 -35.61 -5.26
N GLU A 21 10.40 -34.60 -5.89
CA GLU A 21 10.37 -33.24 -5.35
C GLU A 21 8.94 -32.71 -5.44
N TYR A 22 8.29 -32.57 -4.29
CA TYR A 22 6.98 -31.95 -4.20
C TYR A 22 7.14 -30.43 -4.28
N PHE A 23 7.04 -29.88 -5.49
CA PHE A 23 6.82 -28.44 -5.65
C PHE A 23 5.38 -28.09 -5.26
N ILE A 24 5.15 -27.77 -3.98
CA ILE A 24 3.91 -27.10 -3.56
C ILE A 24 4.00 -25.66 -4.06
N ARG A 25 3.56 -25.40 -5.30
CA ARG A 25 3.17 -24.03 -5.67
C ARG A 25 1.91 -23.72 -4.86
N ARG A 26 2.03 -22.88 -3.83
CA ARG A 26 0.87 -22.34 -3.12
C ARG A 26 -0.07 -21.73 -4.15
N TYR A 27 -1.26 -22.33 -4.28
CA TYR A 27 -2.33 -21.74 -5.06
C TYR A 27 -2.76 -20.47 -4.34
N VAL A 28 -2.45 -19.32 -4.93
CA VAL A 28 -2.98 -18.03 -4.50
C VAL A 28 -4.24 -17.80 -5.32
N PRO A 29 -5.45 -17.93 -4.74
CA PRO A 29 -6.66 -17.64 -5.48
C PRO A 29 -6.61 -16.21 -6.03
N PRO A 30 -7.18 -15.94 -7.22
CA PRO A 30 -7.35 -14.58 -7.69
C PRO A 30 -8.11 -13.79 -6.64
N VAL A 31 -7.63 -12.57 -6.37
CA VAL A 31 -8.22 -11.70 -5.36
C VAL A 31 -9.66 -11.41 -5.77
N PRO A 32 -10.68 -11.70 -4.93
CA PRO A 32 -12.06 -11.42 -5.29
C PRO A 32 -12.22 -9.92 -5.60
N ILE A 33 -12.82 -9.60 -6.74
CA ILE A 33 -12.97 -8.21 -7.24
C ILE A 33 -13.63 -7.30 -6.19
N TYR A 34 -14.54 -7.84 -5.38
CA TYR A 34 -15.28 -7.11 -4.33
C TYR A 34 -14.77 -7.38 -2.91
N GLY A 35 -13.60 -7.99 -2.78
CA GLY A 35 -12.99 -8.33 -1.50
C GLY A 35 -13.51 -9.61 -0.85
N THR A 36 -12.82 -10.01 0.21
CA THR A 36 -13.03 -11.29 0.91
C THR A 36 -14.08 -11.23 2.00
N SER A 37 -14.58 -10.03 2.34
CA SER A 37 -15.46 -9.82 3.49
C SER A 37 -14.84 -10.21 4.84
N LYS A 38 -13.50 -10.32 4.91
CA LYS A 38 -12.74 -10.68 6.12
C LYS A 38 -13.05 -9.75 7.29
N ASP A 39 -13.29 -8.48 7.01
CA ASP A 39 -13.50 -7.45 8.04
C ASP A 39 -14.98 -7.22 8.37
N GLY A 40 -15.87 -8.10 7.90
CA GLY A 40 -17.30 -8.08 8.26
C GLY A 40 -18.04 -6.85 7.74
N ASP A 41 -19.07 -6.43 8.47
CA ASP A 41 -19.79 -5.19 8.20
C ASP A 41 -19.20 -4.05 9.02
N LEU A 42 -19.18 -2.85 8.44
CA LEU A 42 -18.81 -1.62 9.15
C LEU A 42 -19.91 -0.58 8.97
N HIS A 43 -20.29 0.09 10.06
CA HIS A 43 -21.20 1.24 10.06
C HIS A 43 -20.48 2.45 10.63
N ILE A 44 -20.31 3.47 9.80
CA ILE A 44 -19.75 4.76 10.16
C ILE A 44 -20.91 5.71 10.39
N HIS A 45 -21.12 6.09 11.64
CA HIS A 45 -22.17 7.01 12.08
C HIS A 45 -21.60 8.25 12.79
N SER A 46 -20.27 8.38 12.84
CA SER A 46 -19.54 9.54 13.35
C SER A 46 -18.19 9.65 12.64
N ALA A 47 -17.63 10.86 12.55
CA ALA A 47 -16.44 11.17 11.75
C ALA A 47 -15.11 10.69 12.37
N ASP A 48 -15.14 10.08 13.57
CA ASP A 48 -13.94 9.76 14.36
C ASP A 48 -13.27 8.43 13.99
N LEU A 49 -13.68 7.78 12.91
CA LEU A 49 -13.04 6.55 12.45
C LEU A 49 -11.82 6.87 11.60
N SER A 50 -10.64 6.68 12.17
CA SER A 50 -9.40 6.63 11.43
C SER A 50 -9.37 5.37 10.56
N PHE A 51 -9.74 5.52 9.29
CA PHE A 51 -9.19 4.64 8.27
C PHE A 51 -7.69 4.95 8.11
N GLY A 52 -6.89 3.93 7.85
CA GLY A 52 -5.47 4.13 7.56
C GLY A 52 -4.53 3.54 8.62
N VAL A 53 -4.74 2.27 8.97
CA VAL A 53 -3.62 1.44 9.46
C VAL A 53 -2.55 1.50 8.38
N CYS A 54 -1.45 2.19 8.68
CA CYS A 54 -0.39 2.50 7.76
C CYS A 54 0.95 2.46 8.48
N THR A 55 1.96 1.98 7.78
CA THR A 55 3.38 2.15 8.15
C THR A 55 4.14 2.60 6.91
N ASP A 56 5.39 2.99 7.06
CA ASP A 56 6.32 3.26 5.98
C ASP A 56 7.45 2.23 5.91
N LEU A 57 8.09 2.14 4.75
CA LEU A 57 9.35 1.42 4.58
C LEU A 57 10.49 2.16 5.26
N VAL A 58 11.35 1.44 5.98
CA VAL A 58 12.56 2.02 6.61
C VAL A 58 13.81 1.97 5.71
N GLY A 59 13.66 1.43 4.50
CA GLY A 59 14.71 1.36 3.49
C GLY A 59 14.15 0.86 2.16
N ASP A 60 14.97 0.94 1.12
CA ASP A 60 14.62 0.46 -0.21
C ASP A 60 14.30 -1.04 -0.20
N THR A 61 13.35 -1.44 -1.05
CA THR A 61 13.07 -2.85 -1.36
C THR A 61 13.08 -3.06 -2.86
N GLN A 62 13.52 -4.23 -3.29
CA GLN A 62 13.76 -4.54 -4.70
C GLN A 62 12.63 -5.39 -5.28
N GLU A 63 12.39 -5.23 -6.58
CA GLU A 63 11.60 -6.16 -7.37
C GLU A 63 12.06 -7.61 -7.11
N GLY A 64 11.11 -8.54 -7.03
CA GLY A 64 11.38 -9.94 -6.68
C GLY A 64 11.48 -10.22 -5.18
N SER A 65 11.56 -9.19 -4.33
CA SER A 65 11.55 -9.36 -2.87
C SER A 65 10.21 -9.87 -2.37
N TYR A 66 10.22 -10.66 -1.30
CA TYR A 66 9.05 -11.03 -0.51
C TYR A 66 8.93 -10.21 0.79
N GLN A 67 9.88 -9.32 1.06
CA GLN A 67 10.05 -8.72 2.37
C GLN A 67 9.95 -7.20 2.31
N LEU A 68 9.22 -6.65 3.29
CA LEU A 68 9.11 -5.23 3.55
C LEU A 68 9.60 -4.95 4.97
N ALA A 69 10.77 -4.32 5.09
CA ALA A 69 11.21 -3.77 6.36
C ALA A 69 10.43 -2.48 6.64
N VAL A 70 9.69 -2.45 7.73
CA VAL A 70 8.73 -1.38 8.04
C VAL A 70 8.98 -0.80 9.43
N ARG A 71 8.56 0.45 9.63
CA ARG A 71 8.70 1.14 10.93
C ARG A 71 7.90 0.46 12.03
N ASP A 72 6.63 0.16 11.77
CA ASP A 72 5.73 -0.49 12.71
C ASP A 72 4.81 -1.50 12.01
N ALA A 73 4.89 -2.75 12.42
CA ALA A 73 4.06 -3.82 11.88
C ALA A 73 2.94 -4.29 12.84
N THR A 74 2.82 -3.68 14.03
CA THR A 74 1.97 -4.19 15.13
C THR A 74 0.47 -4.20 14.81
N GLN A 75 0.03 -3.34 13.90
CA GLN A 75 -1.37 -3.25 13.46
C GLN A 75 -1.68 -4.11 12.22
N PHE A 76 -0.70 -4.87 11.73
CA PHE A 76 -0.84 -5.76 10.57
C PHE A 76 -0.88 -7.22 11.00
N THR A 77 -1.61 -8.04 10.25
CA THR A 77 -1.74 -9.47 10.50
C THR A 77 -1.65 -10.29 9.22
N ALA A 78 -1.32 -11.58 9.36
CA ALA A 78 -1.36 -12.51 8.24
C ALA A 78 -2.73 -12.51 7.54
N GLY A 79 -2.70 -12.52 6.21
CA GLY A 79 -3.88 -12.47 5.34
C GLY A 79 -4.49 -11.07 5.20
N ASP A 80 -3.90 -10.01 5.74
CA ASP A 80 -4.29 -8.65 5.37
C ASP A 80 -3.87 -8.34 3.94
N GLU A 81 -4.75 -7.68 3.18
CA GLU A 81 -4.34 -7.04 1.93
C GLU A 81 -3.74 -5.68 2.24
N ILE A 82 -2.65 -5.35 1.54
CA ILE A 82 -1.95 -4.08 1.68
C ILE A 82 -1.76 -3.45 0.30
N LEU A 83 -1.80 -2.12 0.30
CA LEU A 83 -1.36 -1.25 -0.79
C LEU A 83 0.05 -0.78 -0.45
N ILE A 84 0.99 -1.07 -1.33
CA ILE A 84 2.35 -0.53 -1.30
C ILE A 84 2.37 0.62 -2.28
N HIS A 85 2.65 1.84 -1.82
CA HIS A 85 2.55 3.04 -2.64
C HIS A 85 3.77 3.96 -2.46
N GLN A 86 4.49 4.19 -3.56
CA GLN A 86 5.54 5.20 -3.63
C GLN A 86 4.91 6.59 -3.64
N THR A 87 4.81 7.18 -2.45
CA THR A 87 4.07 8.43 -2.22
C THR A 87 4.93 9.64 -2.50
N GLN A 88 6.19 9.59 -2.04
CA GLN A 88 7.15 10.65 -2.21
C GLN A 88 8.37 10.10 -2.97
N CYS A 89 8.87 10.84 -3.95
CA CYS A 89 10.10 10.54 -4.65
C CYS A 89 10.99 11.76 -4.74
N TYR A 90 12.30 11.55 -4.71
CA TYR A 90 13.28 12.56 -5.08
C TYR A 90 13.12 12.99 -6.54
N ARG A 91 13.35 14.27 -6.84
CA ARG A 91 13.17 14.86 -8.18
C ARG A 91 14.09 14.26 -9.26
N ASN A 92 15.23 13.67 -8.88
CA ASN A 92 16.23 13.11 -9.81
C ASN A 92 16.31 11.58 -9.76
N ASP A 93 15.24 10.89 -9.34
CA ASP A 93 15.17 9.44 -9.52
C ASP A 93 15.20 9.11 -11.02
N ALA A 94 16.30 8.50 -11.50
CA ALA A 94 16.41 8.04 -12.89
C ALA A 94 15.37 6.95 -13.22
N VAL A 95 14.81 6.33 -12.18
CA VAL A 95 13.70 5.40 -12.23
C VAL A 95 12.46 6.16 -11.80
N SER A 96 11.52 6.42 -12.71
CA SER A 96 10.24 7.07 -12.35
C SER A 96 9.42 6.13 -11.45
N ASN A 97 9.62 6.23 -10.14
CA ASN A 97 8.86 5.49 -9.14
C ASN A 97 7.65 6.28 -8.64
N ARG A 98 7.49 7.54 -9.07
CA ARG A 98 6.41 8.45 -8.64
C ARG A 98 5.03 7.83 -8.83
N GLY A 99 4.26 7.75 -7.74
CA GLY A 99 2.89 7.23 -7.77
C GLY A 99 2.81 5.76 -8.15
N ARG A 100 3.94 5.04 -8.15
CA ARG A 100 3.96 3.60 -8.39
C ARG A 100 3.30 2.89 -7.22
N TRP A 101 2.54 1.86 -7.51
CA TRP A 101 1.86 1.09 -6.49
C TRP A 101 1.66 -0.36 -6.89
N GLU A 102 1.46 -1.20 -5.88
CA GLU A 102 0.99 -2.57 -6.04
C GLU A 102 0.14 -3.03 -4.84
N LEU A 103 -0.66 -4.06 -5.07
CA LEU A 103 -1.44 -4.73 -4.03
C LEU A 103 -0.84 -6.11 -3.73
N ASN A 104 -0.71 -6.42 -2.44
CA ASN A 104 -0.19 -7.70 -2.00
C ASN A 104 -0.93 -8.19 -0.74
N VAL A 105 -0.69 -9.44 -0.36
CA VAL A 105 -1.26 -10.04 0.84
C VAL A 105 -0.12 -10.39 1.78
N ILE A 106 -0.30 -10.10 3.07
CA ILE A 106 0.66 -10.45 4.10
C ILE A 106 0.63 -11.97 4.33
N GLU A 107 1.77 -12.63 4.21
CA GLU A 107 1.96 -14.00 4.64
C GLU A 107 2.18 -14.08 6.15
N SER A 108 3.10 -13.28 6.67
CA SER A 108 3.46 -13.26 8.09
C SER A 108 3.97 -11.89 8.52
N VAL A 109 3.86 -11.64 9.83
CA VAL A 109 4.34 -10.40 10.46
C VAL A 109 5.21 -10.78 11.64
N VAL A 110 6.39 -10.17 11.72
CA VAL A 110 7.22 -10.11 12.92
C VAL A 110 7.62 -8.64 13.15
N THR A 111 8.24 -8.34 14.29
CA THR A 111 8.65 -6.96 14.61
C THR A 111 9.48 -6.34 13.49
N GLY A 112 8.98 -5.23 12.92
CA GLY A 112 9.65 -4.45 11.88
C GLY A 112 9.71 -5.11 10.50
N LEU A 113 9.05 -6.26 10.28
CA LEU A 113 9.13 -6.99 9.02
C LEU A 113 7.78 -7.61 8.64
N ILE A 114 7.33 -7.30 7.42
CA ILE A 114 6.18 -7.91 6.77
C ILE A 114 6.70 -8.83 5.66
N THR A 115 6.27 -10.09 5.67
CA THR A 115 6.51 -11.04 4.56
C THR A 115 5.27 -11.14 3.70
N LEU A 116 5.46 -11.12 2.38
CA LEU A 116 4.42 -11.09 1.36
C LEU A 116 4.15 -12.47 0.78
N VAL A 117 2.91 -12.71 0.35
CA VAL A 117 2.53 -13.94 -0.36
C VAL A 117 3.11 -13.96 -1.78
N LYS A 118 3.22 -12.81 -2.44
CA LYS A 118 3.78 -12.67 -3.78
C LYS A 118 5.03 -11.79 -3.75
N GLN A 119 5.95 -12.05 -4.66
CA GLN A 119 7.07 -11.15 -4.88
C GLN A 119 6.58 -9.78 -5.34
N LEU A 120 7.32 -8.74 -4.96
CA LEU A 120 7.13 -7.39 -5.50
C LEU A 120 7.32 -7.40 -7.02
N GLY A 121 6.41 -6.78 -7.74
CA GLY A 121 6.53 -6.55 -9.18
C GLY A 121 7.39 -5.33 -9.51
N PHE A 122 7.71 -4.53 -8.50
CA PHE A 122 8.50 -3.31 -8.63
C PHE A 122 9.44 -3.11 -7.44
N SER A 123 10.55 -2.41 -7.66
CA SER A 123 11.31 -1.81 -6.57
C SER A 123 10.60 -0.58 -6.01
N PHE A 124 10.70 -0.39 -4.70
CA PHE A 124 10.20 0.77 -3.97
C PHE A 124 11.34 1.38 -3.17
N LEU A 125 11.37 2.71 -3.15
CA LEU A 125 12.42 3.47 -2.49
C LEU A 125 11.88 4.11 -1.22
N SER A 126 12.72 4.13 -0.18
CA SER A 126 12.41 4.85 1.05
C SER A 126 13.70 5.23 1.76
N ASP A 127 13.84 6.50 2.14
CA ASP A 127 14.93 6.88 3.02
C ASP A 127 14.70 6.35 4.44
N ALA A 128 15.79 5.96 5.09
CA ALA A 128 15.79 5.65 6.51
C ALA A 128 15.54 6.96 7.29
N ASP A 129 14.47 6.99 8.07
CA ASP A 129 14.12 8.00 9.07
C ASP A 129 14.78 9.37 8.95
N GLY A 130 14.27 10.21 8.04
CA GLY A 130 14.63 11.63 8.01
C GLY A 130 16.05 11.91 7.50
N ALA A 131 16.71 10.94 6.88
CA ALA A 131 17.89 11.18 6.04
C ALA A 131 17.46 11.97 4.80
N LYS A 132 17.45 13.30 4.95
CA LYS A 132 16.93 14.31 4.00
C LYS A 132 17.55 14.29 2.60
N ALA A 133 18.54 13.46 2.35
CA ALA A 133 19.29 13.50 1.09
C ALA A 133 18.42 13.17 -0.14
N SER A 134 17.32 12.43 0.03
CA SER A 134 16.44 12.03 -1.09
C SER A 134 14.94 12.31 -0.87
N ASN A 135 14.43 12.45 0.35
CA ASN A 135 12.99 12.65 0.64
C ASN A 135 12.09 11.73 -0.19
N THR A 136 12.34 10.43 -0.04
CA THR A 136 11.66 9.40 -0.79
C THR A 136 10.96 8.50 0.20
N LYS A 137 9.65 8.29 0.02
CA LYS A 137 8.79 7.59 0.98
C LYS A 137 7.82 6.67 0.29
N THR A 138 7.83 5.42 0.77
CA THR A 138 6.85 4.39 0.41
C THR A 138 5.96 4.09 1.62
N GLN A 139 4.65 4.21 1.41
CA GLN A 139 3.62 3.86 2.38
C GLN A 139 3.18 2.41 2.17
N ILE A 140 2.95 1.71 3.27
CA ILE A 140 2.29 0.42 3.34
C ILE A 140 0.96 0.62 4.06
N VAL A 141 -0.14 0.60 3.31
CA VAL A 141 -1.48 0.90 3.81
C VAL A 141 -2.31 -0.37 3.80
N ARG A 142 -2.93 -0.73 4.94
CA ARG A 142 -3.88 -1.85 4.97
C ARG A 142 -5.13 -1.54 4.15
N VAL A 143 -5.59 -2.51 3.37
CA VAL A 143 -6.83 -2.44 2.59
C VAL A 143 -7.89 -3.33 3.25
N PRO A 144 -8.73 -2.81 4.15
CA PRO A 144 -9.81 -3.58 4.76
C PRO A 144 -10.83 -4.04 3.71
N GLN A 145 -11.43 -5.20 3.96
CA GLN A 145 -12.32 -5.93 3.06
C GLN A 145 -13.67 -6.17 3.74
N TYR A 146 -14.61 -5.24 3.56
CA TYR A 146 -15.94 -5.32 4.15
C TYR A 146 -16.92 -6.15 3.30
N ARG A 147 -17.91 -6.74 3.94
CA ARG A 147 -19.10 -7.26 3.28
C ARG A 147 -20.07 -6.12 2.96
N LYS A 148 -20.41 -5.32 3.97
CA LYS A 148 -21.23 -4.11 3.84
C LYS A 148 -20.56 -2.95 4.57
N LEU A 149 -20.45 -1.82 3.91
CA LEU A 149 -20.04 -0.55 4.47
C LEU A 149 -21.23 0.40 4.45
N THR A 150 -21.74 0.78 5.62
CA THR A 150 -22.76 1.83 5.78
C THR A 150 -22.05 3.11 6.19
N LEU A 151 -22.17 4.16 5.38
CA LEU A 151 -21.49 5.43 5.53
C LEU A 151 -22.51 6.55 5.74
N ASP A 152 -22.88 6.82 7.00
CA ASP A 152 -23.85 7.88 7.37
C ASP A 152 -23.17 9.15 7.89
N ALA A 153 -21.85 9.12 8.05
CA ALA A 153 -21.01 10.29 8.31
C ALA A 153 -19.85 10.33 7.30
N ASP A 154 -19.31 11.52 7.07
CA ASP A 154 -18.17 11.71 6.17
C ASP A 154 -16.91 11.05 6.73
N ILE A 155 -16.10 10.48 5.84
CA ILE A 155 -14.75 10.01 6.14
C ILE A 155 -13.72 10.71 5.27
N ALA A 156 -12.57 10.95 5.87
CA ALA A 156 -11.44 11.57 5.22
C ALA A 156 -10.17 10.74 5.42
N ALA A 157 -9.27 10.78 4.43
CA ALA A 157 -7.93 10.25 4.61
C ALA A 157 -7.18 11.00 5.74
N LYS A 158 -6.28 10.32 6.44
CA LYS A 158 -5.33 11.01 7.32
C LYS A 158 -4.51 12.03 6.50
N ARG A 159 -4.24 13.23 7.04
CA ARG A 159 -3.32 14.19 6.42
C ARG A 159 -1.91 13.61 6.33
N TRP A 160 -1.23 13.84 5.21
CA TRP A 160 0.16 13.47 5.00
C TRP A 160 1.07 14.09 6.07
N ASP A 161 1.72 13.25 6.87
CA ASP A 161 2.58 13.64 8.00
C ASP A 161 4.08 13.51 7.71
N GLY A 162 4.46 13.22 6.46
CA GLY A 162 5.84 12.92 6.05
C GLY A 162 6.17 11.42 6.00
N TYR A 163 5.31 10.57 6.54
CA TYR A 163 5.48 9.11 6.52
C TYR A 163 4.24 8.40 5.98
N SER A 164 3.06 8.87 6.36
CA SER A 164 1.76 8.28 6.05
C SER A 164 0.68 9.34 5.82
N GLY A 165 -0.38 8.99 5.09
CA GLY A 165 -1.54 9.84 4.84
C GLY A 165 -1.83 10.07 3.36
N GLY A 166 -2.98 10.67 3.08
CA GLY A 166 -3.46 10.96 1.74
C GLY A 166 -4.10 9.79 1.01
N ILE A 167 -4.08 8.59 1.58
CA ILE A 167 -4.55 7.36 0.94
C ILE A 167 -5.61 6.72 1.82
N LEU A 168 -6.74 6.36 1.21
CA LEU A 168 -7.91 5.79 1.88
C LEU A 168 -8.42 4.54 1.13
N PRO A 169 -7.69 3.41 1.19
CA PRO A 169 -8.06 2.23 0.43
C PRO A 169 -9.00 1.34 1.24
N PHE A 170 -10.00 0.77 0.60
CA PHE A 170 -10.83 -0.31 1.15
C PHE A 170 -11.51 -1.06 0.01
N ARG A 171 -12.01 -2.26 0.29
CA ARG A 171 -12.97 -2.98 -0.57
C ARG A 171 -14.25 -3.23 0.19
N THR A 172 -15.37 -3.20 -0.54
CA THR A 172 -16.67 -3.61 -0.03
C THR A 172 -17.51 -4.22 -1.13
N ARG A 173 -18.41 -5.15 -0.79
CA ARG A 173 -19.42 -5.66 -1.74
C ARG A 173 -20.63 -4.74 -1.84
N THR A 174 -20.90 -3.99 -0.77
CA THR A 174 -22.06 -3.11 -0.68
C THR A 174 -21.64 -1.85 0.05
N LEU A 175 -21.80 -0.71 -0.61
CA LEU A 175 -21.65 0.62 -0.03
C LEU A 175 -23.02 1.28 -0.03
N VAL A 176 -23.48 1.74 1.14
CA VAL A 176 -24.75 2.46 1.31
C VAL A 176 -24.56 3.62 2.28
N GLY A 177 -25.49 4.57 2.29
CA GLY A 177 -25.46 5.74 3.17
C GLY A 177 -25.30 7.04 2.38
N THR A 178 -25.16 8.15 3.10
CA THR A 178 -25.12 9.52 2.54
C THR A 178 -23.81 10.26 2.79
N GLY A 179 -22.91 9.70 3.59
CA GLY A 179 -21.63 10.31 3.90
C GLY A 179 -20.68 10.33 2.69
N ALA A 180 -19.78 11.31 2.68
CA ALA A 180 -18.76 11.49 1.66
C ALA A 180 -17.46 10.75 2.01
N ILE A 181 -16.69 10.41 0.98
CA ILE A 181 -15.34 9.86 1.10
C ILE A 181 -14.38 10.85 0.45
N SER A 182 -13.42 11.38 1.21
CA SER A 182 -12.52 12.42 0.70
C SER A 182 -11.05 12.15 1.01
N ALA A 183 -10.18 12.36 0.02
CA ALA A 183 -8.74 12.51 0.19
C ALA A 183 -8.27 13.91 -0.26
N GLN A 184 -9.20 14.84 -0.50
CA GLN A 184 -8.93 16.10 -1.18
C GLN A 184 -7.99 16.98 -0.35
N GLY A 185 -6.82 17.29 -0.90
CA GLY A 185 -5.82 18.12 -0.24
C GLY A 185 -5.06 17.43 0.89
N LEU A 186 -5.33 16.15 1.18
CA LEU A 186 -4.79 15.45 2.34
C LEU A 186 -3.53 14.62 2.03
N GLY A 187 -3.16 14.46 0.75
CA GLY A 187 -1.97 13.72 0.34
C GLY A 187 -0.69 14.53 0.23
N PHE A 188 0.37 13.88 -0.24
CA PHE A 188 1.64 14.54 -0.52
C PHE A 188 1.46 15.56 -1.66
N HIS A 189 1.78 16.83 -1.38
CA HIS A 189 1.83 17.89 -2.38
C HIS A 189 3.29 18.22 -2.64
N GLY A 190 3.82 17.76 -3.77
CA GLY A 190 5.13 18.19 -4.23
C GLY A 190 5.11 19.69 -4.50
N ARG A 191 6.16 20.42 -4.08
CA ARG A 191 6.30 21.84 -4.42
C ARG A 191 7.15 21.97 -5.68
N SER A 192 6.64 22.68 -6.69
CA SER A 192 7.45 23.13 -7.81
C SER A 192 8.25 24.36 -7.38
N VAL A 193 9.59 24.27 -7.39
CA VAL A 193 10.46 25.42 -7.13
C VAL A 193 10.70 26.15 -8.44
N TYR A 194 10.05 27.30 -8.62
CA TYR A 194 10.46 28.29 -9.60
C TYR A 194 11.61 29.11 -8.97
N ASN A 195 12.77 29.09 -9.61
CA ASN A 195 14.00 29.87 -9.36
C ASN A 195 15.12 29.29 -8.45
N SER A 196 16.26 29.12 -9.13
CA SER A 196 17.68 29.05 -8.72
C SER A 196 18.06 28.50 -7.33
N GLY A 197 18.61 27.29 -7.32
CA GLY A 197 19.70 26.92 -6.40
C GLY A 197 19.33 26.44 -5.00
N MET A 198 18.05 26.35 -4.64
CA MET A 198 17.63 25.82 -3.33
C MET A 198 16.81 24.54 -3.51
N TYR A 199 17.28 23.45 -2.90
CA TYR A 199 16.59 22.16 -2.77
C TYR A 199 15.36 22.35 -1.87
N ALA A 200 14.21 22.78 -2.41
CA ALA A 200 12.99 22.85 -1.63
C ALA A 200 12.33 21.46 -1.62
N GLU A 201 12.60 20.75 -0.55
CA GLU A 201 12.00 19.48 -0.19
C GLU A 201 10.62 19.79 0.40
N GLY A 202 9.54 19.37 -0.26
CA GLY A 202 8.19 19.53 0.26
C GLY A 202 8.01 18.62 1.46
N TRP A 203 8.32 19.11 2.67
CA TRP A 203 8.38 18.30 3.89
C TRP A 203 7.04 18.21 4.64
N ALA A 204 6.01 18.96 4.25
CA ALA A 204 4.75 18.98 4.97
C ALA A 204 3.58 19.16 4.01
N GLY A 205 2.65 18.21 4.04
CA GLY A 205 1.27 18.51 3.67
C GLY A 205 0.75 19.53 4.69
N TRP A 206 0.57 20.76 4.23
CA TRP A 206 -0.17 21.88 4.85
C TRP A 206 -0.25 21.91 6.40
N ASP A 207 0.63 22.71 7.01
CA ASP A 207 0.24 23.72 8.02
C ASP A 207 1.43 24.62 8.38
N MET A 208 1.59 25.75 7.67
CA MET A 208 2.13 27.03 8.20
C MET A 208 1.73 28.21 7.29
N GLY A 209 0.61 28.87 7.61
CA GLY A 209 0.30 30.26 7.21
C GLY A 209 -0.50 30.48 5.91
N PRO A 210 -1.39 31.49 5.85
CA PRO A 210 -2.37 31.64 4.77
C PRO A 210 -1.77 32.38 3.57
N ALA A 211 -1.88 31.84 2.36
CA ALA A 211 -1.70 32.65 1.15
C ALA A 211 -2.21 31.97 -0.13
N VAL A 212 -3.31 32.54 -0.64
CA VAL A 212 -3.66 32.82 -2.04
C VAL A 212 -3.57 31.72 -3.11
N ASN A 213 -4.77 31.31 -3.57
CA ASN A 213 -5.16 31.09 -4.96
C ASN A 213 -4.02 31.01 -6.00
N ASN A 214 -3.67 29.80 -6.44
CA ASN A 214 -3.86 29.40 -7.85
C ASN A 214 -3.63 27.88 -8.00
N GLY A 215 -4.54 27.23 -8.71
CA GLY A 215 -4.76 25.78 -8.64
C GLY A 215 -3.76 24.88 -9.34
N ALA A 216 -3.80 23.61 -8.95
CA ALA A 216 -3.66 22.43 -9.81
C ALA A 216 -4.26 21.23 -9.06
N TYR A 217 -5.51 20.89 -9.37
CA TYR A 217 -6.15 19.67 -8.90
C TYR A 217 -5.66 18.51 -9.78
N ALA A 218 -5.03 17.50 -9.18
CA ALA A 218 -4.87 16.19 -9.80
C ALA A 218 -5.72 15.19 -9.01
N GLY A 219 -7.02 15.17 -9.33
CA GLY A 219 -7.90 14.04 -9.01
C GLY A 219 -7.92 13.11 -10.21
N TRP A 220 -7.77 11.80 -9.99
CA TRP A 220 -8.13 10.80 -10.98
C TRP A 220 -9.52 10.28 -10.62
N VAL A 221 -10.43 10.35 -11.61
CA VAL A 221 -11.78 9.77 -11.61
C VAL A 221 -11.69 8.26 -11.72
#